data_AF-A0A1Y3Y9T4-F1
#
_entry.id   AF-A0A1Y3Y9T4-F1
#
_cell.length_a   1.000
_cell.length_b   1.000
_cell.length_c   1.000
_cell.angle_alpha   90.00
_cell.angle_beta   90.00
_cell.angle_gamma   90.00
#
_symmetry.space_group_name_H-M   'P 1'
#
loop_
_entity.id
_entity.type
_entity.pdbx_description
1 polymer ?
#
loop_
_entity_poly.entity_id
_entity_poly.type
_entity_poly.pdbx_seq_one_letter_code
_entity_poly.pdbx_strand_id
1 'polypeptide(L)'
;MDKDTGTSDRVSFDKVTFTKAGTYQFQITEENTGKAGYVYDGSIWTVTVKVTDEDSALTVSEVTYAKAGQMVEDAEYAVFENIYETKAAAFTPTVKKTITGDKAPEEKVFQFTLEADEDNPEGAALQTSETSVKGEGTASFGEITFTKAGTYKFYLEEKDGGEKGYTYDTSRWMLTVKVTDRDSILTVEKAAYTKIGTLTSNAEAAEFQNKYTADKTTGTTTTTKKPTTTARKVKTGDTANAIPWLALMTASVLTGAGIMSRIRKKNHR
;
A
#
# COMPACT_ATOMS: atom_id res chain seq x y z
N MET A 1 29.49 -5.86 4.22
CA MET A 1 28.48 -6.57 5.05
C MET A 1 27.20 -6.76 4.26
N ASP A 2 26.72 -7.99 4.09
CA ASP A 2 25.38 -8.29 3.60
C ASP A 2 24.43 -8.41 4.81
N LYS A 3 23.35 -7.63 4.84
CA LYS A 3 22.47 -7.55 6.01
C LYS A 3 21.58 -8.78 6.20
N ASP A 4 21.55 -9.71 5.24
CA ASP A 4 20.63 -10.85 5.26
C ASP A 4 21.24 -12.17 5.76
N THR A 5 22.56 -12.22 6.05
CA THR A 5 23.22 -13.48 6.47
C THR A 5 24.08 -13.38 7.74
N GLY A 6 24.27 -12.18 8.32
CA GLY A 6 25.05 -12.03 9.57
C GLY A 6 26.47 -12.59 9.51
N THR A 7 26.99 -12.87 8.32
CA THR A 7 28.28 -13.55 8.14
C THR A 7 29.34 -12.47 8.07
N SER A 8 30.17 -12.38 9.11
CA SER A 8 31.36 -11.51 9.12
C SER A 8 32.46 -12.18 8.31
N ASP A 9 32.75 -11.65 7.13
CA ASP A 9 33.88 -12.11 6.33
C ASP A 9 35.17 -11.46 6.84
N ARG A 10 36.16 -12.28 7.20
CA ARG A 10 37.48 -11.79 7.60
C ARG A 10 38.40 -11.74 6.40
N VAL A 11 38.86 -10.55 6.05
CA VAL A 11 39.88 -10.34 5.02
C VAL A 11 41.25 -10.21 5.71
N SER A 12 42.30 -10.77 5.10
CA SER A 12 43.68 -10.65 5.59
C SER A 12 44.54 -10.00 4.53
N PHE A 13 45.46 -9.14 4.96
CA PHE A 13 46.49 -8.58 4.10
C PHE A 13 47.63 -9.56 3.89
N ASP A 14 48.41 -9.33 2.83
CA ASP A 14 49.69 -10.00 2.65
C ASP A 14 50.65 -9.67 3.80
N LYS A 15 51.61 -10.57 4.01
CA LYS A 15 52.60 -10.43 5.08
C LYS A 15 53.45 -9.18 4.89
N VAL A 16 53.53 -8.35 5.94
CA VAL A 16 54.47 -7.23 6.03
C VAL A 16 55.77 -7.71 6.68
N THR A 17 56.91 -7.36 6.09
CA THR A 17 58.25 -7.69 6.62
C THR A 17 58.93 -6.42 7.13
N PHE A 18 59.37 -6.43 8.39
CA PHE A 18 60.12 -5.33 8.99
C PHE A 18 61.62 -5.61 8.96
N THR A 19 62.42 -4.62 8.58
CA THR A 19 63.89 -4.75 8.44
C THR A 19 64.66 -3.91 9.45
N LYS A 20 63.95 -3.16 10.31
CA LYS A 20 64.52 -2.35 11.39
C LYS A 20 63.56 -2.36 12.59
N ALA A 21 64.11 -2.19 13.78
CA ALA A 21 63.31 -1.89 14.96
C ALA A 21 62.68 -0.49 14.85
N GLY A 22 61.51 -0.31 15.45
CA GLY A 22 60.77 0.95 15.41
C GLY A 22 59.27 0.77 15.63
N THR A 23 58.56 1.89 15.61
CA THR A 23 57.10 1.93 15.65
C THR A 23 56.57 2.30 14.26
N TYR A 24 55.74 1.44 13.71
CA TYR A 24 55.15 1.57 12.37
C TYR A 24 53.65 1.78 12.51
N GLN A 25 53.09 2.70 11.73
CA GLN A 25 51.66 2.95 11.69
C GLN A 25 51.12 2.71 10.28
N PHE A 26 50.02 1.97 10.20
CA PHE A 26 49.29 1.70 8.98
C PHE A 26 47.86 2.19 9.12
N GLN A 27 47.29 2.67 8.03
CA GLN A 27 45.86 2.98 7.97
C GLN A 27 45.12 1.87 7.23
N ILE A 28 44.02 1.41 7.82
CA ILE A 28 43.09 0.50 7.19
C ILE A 28 41.80 1.29 6.97
N THR A 29 41.34 1.29 5.73
CA THR A 29 40.09 1.93 5.30
C THR A 29 39.29 0.94 4.47
N GLU A 30 37.98 1.03 4.52
CA GLU A 30 37.13 0.31 3.57
C GLU A 30 37.07 1.06 2.24
N GLU A 31 37.21 0.33 1.14
CA GLU A 31 37.03 0.89 -0.20
C GLU A 31 35.54 0.95 -0.55
N ASN A 32 35.06 2.15 -0.89
CA ASN A 32 33.71 2.33 -1.41
C ASN A 32 33.65 1.92 -2.89
N THR A 33 33.20 0.70 -3.15
CA THR A 33 33.07 0.18 -4.52
C THR A 33 31.86 0.72 -5.30
N GLY A 34 31.03 1.58 -4.69
CA GLY A 34 29.89 2.23 -5.34
C GLY A 34 28.72 1.32 -5.67
N LYS A 35 28.62 0.14 -5.03
CA LYS A 35 27.45 -0.74 -5.20
C LYS A 35 26.18 -0.06 -4.70
N ALA A 36 25.09 -0.19 -5.46
CA ALA A 36 23.82 0.42 -5.12
C ALA A 36 23.32 -0.01 -3.73
N GLY A 37 22.70 0.95 -3.03
CA GLY A 37 22.14 0.85 -1.67
C GLY A 37 23.07 0.45 -0.55
N TYR A 38 24.37 0.27 -0.79
CA TYR A 38 25.36 0.16 0.27
C TYR A 38 25.87 1.54 0.67
N VAL A 39 25.73 1.85 1.96
CA VAL A 39 26.48 2.89 2.65
C VAL A 39 27.64 2.20 3.36
N TYR A 40 28.85 2.49 2.90
CA TYR A 40 30.10 1.90 3.39
C TYR A 40 30.59 2.62 4.66
N ASP A 41 31.33 1.91 5.52
CA ASP A 41 31.91 2.51 6.72
C ASP A 41 33.13 3.36 6.33
N GLY A 42 32.97 4.69 6.41
CA GLY A 42 34.03 5.65 6.13
C GLY A 42 35.10 5.77 7.23
N SER A 43 35.06 4.92 8.25
CA SER A 43 36.01 4.96 9.36
C SER A 43 37.45 4.69 8.90
N ILE A 44 38.40 5.31 9.58
CA ILE A 44 39.83 5.01 9.42
C ILE A 44 40.30 4.32 10.69
N TRP A 45 40.84 3.11 10.52
CA TRP A 45 41.53 2.39 11.57
C TRP A 45 43.03 2.62 11.45
N THR A 46 43.70 2.89 12.56
CA THR A 46 45.15 2.96 12.63
C THR A 46 45.67 1.72 13.35
N VAL A 47 46.54 0.97 12.68
CA VAL A 47 47.27 -0.16 13.27
C VAL A 47 48.67 0.31 13.61
N THR A 48 49.05 0.22 14.88
CA THR A 48 50.40 0.53 15.34
C THR A 48 51.12 -0.78 15.65
N VAL A 49 52.21 -1.03 14.95
CA VAL A 49 53.07 -2.20 15.14
C VAL A 49 54.38 -1.75 15.75
N LYS A 50 54.74 -2.28 16.91
CA LYS A 50 56.03 -2.03 17.56
C LYS A 50 56.96 -3.21 17.34
N VAL A 51 58.13 -2.92 16.79
CA VAL A 51 59.18 -3.90 16.49
C VAL A 51 60.40 -3.59 17.35
N THR A 52 60.87 -4.58 18.10
CA THR A 52 62.10 -4.52 18.90
C THR A 52 63.21 -5.34 18.25
N ASP A 53 64.46 -4.97 18.52
CA ASP A 53 65.64 -5.79 18.20
C ASP A 53 66.12 -6.41 19.51
N GLU A 54 66.01 -7.73 19.60
CA GLU A 54 66.42 -8.54 20.75
C GLU A 54 67.49 -9.52 20.27
N ASP A 55 68.73 -9.31 20.70
CA ASP A 55 69.88 -10.15 20.33
C ASP A 55 70.10 -10.29 18.81
N SER A 56 69.96 -9.20 18.04
CA SER A 56 70.04 -9.17 16.57
C SER A 56 68.88 -9.87 15.85
N ALA A 57 67.79 -10.17 16.56
CA ALA A 57 66.55 -10.68 16.00
C ALA A 57 65.42 -9.65 16.13
N LEU A 58 64.73 -9.35 15.04
CA LEU A 58 63.58 -8.45 15.03
C LEU A 58 62.30 -9.18 15.44
N THR A 59 61.63 -8.67 16.48
CA THR A 59 60.38 -9.25 17.03
C THR A 59 59.28 -8.19 17.05
N VAL A 60 58.05 -8.57 16.68
CA VAL A 60 56.87 -7.73 16.91
C VAL A 60 56.48 -7.85 18.38
N SER A 61 56.69 -6.80 19.15
CA SER A 61 56.42 -6.79 20.59
C SER A 61 54.97 -6.41 20.92
N GLU A 62 54.31 -5.66 20.03
CA GLU A 62 52.99 -5.10 20.28
C GLU A 62 52.29 -4.74 18.97
N VAL A 63 50.99 -5.01 18.88
CA VAL A 63 50.09 -4.53 17.83
C VAL A 63 48.87 -3.93 18.50
N THR A 64 48.55 -2.67 18.19
CA THR A 64 47.37 -1.98 18.71
C THR A 64 46.54 -1.40 17.58
N TYR A 65 45.22 -1.34 17.81
CA TYR A 65 44.26 -0.78 16.87
C TYR A 65 43.60 0.45 17.48
N ALA A 66 43.47 1.50 16.69
CA ALA A 66 42.72 2.70 17.04
C ALA A 66 41.69 3.03 15.97
N LYS A 67 40.46 3.36 16.37
CA LYS A 67 39.41 3.89 15.48
C LYS A 67 39.22 5.36 15.81
N ALA A 68 39.26 6.23 14.80
CA ALA A 68 39.12 7.68 14.98
C ALA A 68 40.08 8.29 16.02
N GLY A 69 41.31 7.75 16.12
CA GLY A 69 42.34 8.22 17.05
C GLY A 69 42.18 7.73 18.49
N GLN A 70 41.16 6.92 18.79
CA GLN A 70 40.99 6.28 20.09
C GLN A 70 41.41 4.82 20.01
N MET A 71 42.28 4.39 20.92
CA MET A 71 42.67 2.98 21.05
C MET A 71 41.43 2.15 21.40
N VAL A 72 41.28 1.02 20.72
CA VAL A 72 40.23 0.04 20.99
C VAL A 72 40.88 -1.09 21.78
N GLU A 73 40.53 -1.20 23.06
CA GLU A 73 41.04 -2.26 23.92
C GLU A 73 40.67 -3.64 23.36
N ASP A 74 41.61 -4.57 23.44
CA ASP A 74 41.49 -5.97 23.01
C ASP A 74 41.07 -6.18 21.54
N ALA A 75 41.19 -5.15 20.70
CA ALA A 75 40.94 -5.29 19.28
C ALA A 75 42.04 -6.11 18.61
N GLU A 76 41.67 -7.24 18.02
CA GLU A 76 42.57 -8.07 17.20
C GLU A 76 42.52 -7.70 15.70
N TYR A 77 41.48 -7.00 15.27
CA TYR A 77 41.21 -6.64 13.89
C TYR A 77 40.38 -5.34 13.78
N ALA A 78 40.51 -4.66 12.65
CA ALA A 78 39.65 -3.54 12.30
C ALA A 78 38.27 -4.03 11.84
N VAL A 79 37.20 -3.41 12.34
CA VAL A 79 35.81 -3.74 11.98
C VAL A 79 35.16 -2.58 11.22
N PHE A 80 34.53 -2.91 10.10
CA PHE A 80 33.78 -1.99 9.23
C PHE A 80 32.34 -2.48 9.12
N GLU A 81 31.38 -1.56 9.30
CA GLU A 81 29.95 -1.87 9.29
C GLU A 81 29.21 -1.16 8.15
N ASN A 82 28.64 -1.94 7.23
CA ASN A 82 27.96 -1.37 6.07
C ASN A 82 26.46 -1.45 6.23
N ILE A 83 25.79 -0.39 5.78
CA ILE A 83 24.34 -0.29 5.82
C ILE A 83 23.81 -0.55 4.42
N TYR A 84 23.05 -1.63 4.24
CA TYR A 84 22.22 -1.81 3.06
C TYR A 84 20.86 -1.12 3.25
N GLU A 85 20.46 -0.27 2.31
CA GLU A 85 19.19 0.46 2.29
C GLU A 85 18.50 0.28 0.95
N THR A 86 17.18 0.11 0.97
CA THR A 86 16.37 -0.07 -0.25
C THR A 86 15.39 1.07 -0.45
N LYS A 87 15.13 1.41 -1.71
CA LYS A 87 13.99 2.23 -2.10
C LYS A 87 12.74 1.36 -2.10
N ALA A 88 11.74 1.77 -1.31
CA ALA A 88 10.49 1.05 -1.15
C ALA A 88 9.69 0.91 -2.46
N ALA A 89 8.93 -0.19 -2.56
CA ALA A 89 7.94 -0.42 -3.61
C ALA A 89 6.52 -0.14 -3.08
N ALA A 90 5.58 0.04 -4.00
CA ALA A 90 4.18 0.28 -3.67
C ALA A 90 3.24 -0.52 -4.57
N PHE A 91 2.09 -0.94 -4.04
CA PHE A 91 1.01 -1.58 -4.79
C PHE A 91 -0.35 -1.10 -4.27
N THR A 92 -1.30 -0.85 -5.18
CA THR A 92 -2.67 -0.44 -4.82
C THR A 92 -3.67 -1.56 -5.14
N PRO A 93 -4.19 -2.28 -4.13
CA PRO A 93 -5.17 -3.33 -4.34
C PRO A 93 -6.50 -2.79 -4.88
N THR A 94 -7.13 -3.53 -5.78
CA THR A 94 -8.42 -3.15 -6.39
C THR A 94 -9.45 -4.28 -6.28
N VAL A 95 -10.72 -3.88 -6.15
CA VAL A 95 -11.89 -4.77 -6.21
C VAL A 95 -12.84 -4.32 -7.32
N LYS A 96 -13.59 -5.29 -7.86
CA LYS A 96 -14.63 -5.06 -8.85
C LYS A 96 -15.95 -5.66 -8.35
N LYS A 97 -16.98 -4.83 -8.36
CA LYS A 97 -18.34 -5.18 -7.94
C LYS A 97 -19.28 -5.30 -9.14
N THR A 98 -19.99 -6.41 -9.20
CA THR A 98 -21.11 -6.62 -10.13
C THR A 98 -22.39 -7.01 -9.38
N ILE A 99 -23.55 -6.74 -9.98
CA ILE A 99 -24.88 -7.06 -9.46
C ILE A 99 -25.66 -7.77 -10.56
N THR A 100 -26.20 -8.94 -10.24
CA THR A 100 -27.05 -9.73 -11.14
C THR A 100 -28.49 -9.79 -10.64
N GLY A 101 -29.41 -10.31 -11.45
CA GLY A 101 -30.82 -10.48 -11.09
C GLY A 101 -31.70 -9.31 -11.56
N ASP A 102 -32.67 -8.92 -10.74
CA ASP A 102 -33.60 -7.84 -11.09
C ASP A 102 -32.89 -6.49 -11.08
N LYS A 103 -33.47 -5.49 -11.75
CA LYS A 103 -32.98 -4.11 -11.64
C LYS A 103 -33.32 -3.56 -10.26
N ALA A 104 -32.29 -3.26 -9.46
CA ALA A 104 -32.46 -2.59 -8.18
C ALA A 104 -33.10 -1.20 -8.38
N PRO A 105 -34.04 -0.80 -7.49
CA PRO A 105 -34.69 0.51 -7.57
C PRO A 105 -33.74 1.66 -7.21
N GLU A 106 -32.72 1.39 -6.38
CA GLU A 106 -31.70 2.33 -5.94
C GLU A 106 -30.35 1.64 -5.83
N GLU A 107 -29.27 2.38 -6.06
CA GLU A 107 -27.91 1.90 -5.79
C GLU A 107 -27.61 1.91 -4.29
N LYS A 108 -27.06 0.80 -3.79
CA LYS A 108 -26.55 0.68 -2.42
C LYS A 108 -25.03 0.73 -2.39
N VAL A 109 -24.46 0.95 -1.20
CA VAL A 109 -23.01 0.98 -1.00
C VAL A 109 -22.56 -0.38 -0.47
N PHE A 110 -21.60 -0.99 -1.15
CA PHE A 110 -20.98 -2.26 -0.78
C PHE A 110 -19.58 -2.00 -0.26
N GLN A 111 -19.26 -2.57 0.90
CA GLN A 111 -17.97 -2.36 1.58
C GLN A 111 -17.11 -3.62 1.47
N PHE A 112 -15.81 -3.41 1.35
CA PHE A 112 -14.82 -4.48 1.22
C PHE A 112 -13.72 -4.31 2.24
N THR A 113 -13.21 -5.42 2.75
CA THR A 113 -12.07 -5.46 3.67
C THR A 113 -10.84 -6.03 2.98
N LEU A 114 -9.68 -5.65 3.50
CA LEU A 114 -8.37 -6.15 3.14
C LEU A 114 -7.60 -6.44 4.43
N GLU A 115 -7.17 -7.67 4.61
CA GLU A 115 -6.45 -8.14 5.79
C GLU A 115 -5.09 -8.74 5.36
N ALA A 116 -4.01 -8.44 6.09
CA ALA A 116 -2.73 -9.06 5.84
C ALA A 116 -2.70 -10.48 6.42
N ASP A 117 -2.12 -11.43 5.69
CA ASP A 117 -1.82 -12.76 6.22
C ASP A 117 -0.84 -12.65 7.41
N GLU A 118 -1.11 -13.38 8.49
CA GLU A 118 -0.28 -13.40 9.70
C GLU A 118 1.13 -13.96 9.44
N ASP A 119 1.27 -14.83 8.45
CA ASP A 119 2.55 -15.45 8.05
C ASP A 119 3.36 -14.57 7.09
N ASN A 120 2.92 -13.34 6.82
CA ASN A 120 3.69 -12.41 6.00
C ASN A 120 5.05 -12.11 6.63
N PRO A 121 6.12 -12.03 5.82
CA PRO A 121 7.37 -11.49 6.31
C PRO A 121 7.17 -10.01 6.70
N GLU A 122 8.09 -9.49 7.50
CA GLU A 122 8.11 -8.05 7.80
C GLU A 122 8.27 -7.21 6.52
N GLY A 123 7.91 -5.93 6.63
CA GLY A 123 8.18 -4.94 5.60
C GLY A 123 7.04 -4.71 4.62
N ALA A 124 5.81 -5.10 4.93
CA ALA A 124 4.61 -4.57 4.29
C ALA A 124 3.84 -3.67 5.26
N ALA A 125 3.39 -2.51 4.79
CA ALA A 125 2.57 -1.58 5.55
C ALA A 125 1.34 -1.16 4.73
N LEU A 126 0.15 -1.40 5.28
CA LEU A 126 -1.12 -1.07 4.64
C LEU A 126 -1.62 0.30 5.11
N GLN A 127 -1.99 1.18 4.18
CA GLN A 127 -2.53 2.49 4.54
C GLN A 127 -3.99 2.42 5.02
N THR A 128 -4.87 1.72 4.29
CA THR A 128 -6.26 1.49 4.70
C THR A 128 -6.71 0.06 4.37
N SER A 129 -7.48 -0.54 5.26
CA SER A 129 -7.99 -1.91 5.14
C SER A 129 -9.42 -1.99 4.62
N GLU A 130 -10.05 -0.86 4.28
CA GLU A 130 -11.44 -0.81 3.83
C GLU A 130 -11.59 0.09 2.61
N THR A 131 -12.53 -0.28 1.73
CA THR A 131 -12.99 0.54 0.61
C THR A 131 -14.46 0.25 0.30
N SER A 132 -15.07 1.02 -0.60
CA SER A 132 -16.48 0.81 -0.96
C SER A 132 -16.82 1.20 -2.40
N VAL A 133 -17.85 0.56 -2.95
CA VAL A 133 -18.42 0.86 -4.28
C VAL A 133 -19.90 1.17 -4.10
N LYS A 134 -20.40 2.20 -4.77
CA LYS A 134 -21.85 2.45 -4.90
C LYS A 134 -22.36 1.77 -6.17
N GLY A 135 -23.29 0.82 -6.03
CA GLY A 135 -23.79 0.02 -7.15
C GLY A 135 -22.74 -0.95 -7.69
N GLU A 136 -22.57 -0.93 -9.01
CA GLU A 136 -21.53 -1.69 -9.72
C GLU A 136 -20.33 -0.79 -10.04
N GLY A 137 -19.13 -1.36 -10.13
CA GLY A 137 -17.93 -0.60 -10.47
C GLY A 137 -16.66 -1.15 -9.84
N THR A 138 -15.62 -0.33 -9.81
CA THR A 138 -14.34 -0.66 -9.18
C THR A 138 -14.03 0.30 -8.05
N ALA A 139 -13.30 -0.18 -7.05
CA ALA A 139 -12.73 0.65 -5.99
C ALA A 139 -11.34 0.13 -5.63
N SER A 140 -10.49 1.05 -5.17
CA SER A 140 -9.15 0.74 -4.70
C SER A 140 -9.06 0.89 -3.19
N PHE A 141 -8.21 0.08 -2.56
CA PHE A 141 -7.79 0.26 -1.18
C PHE A 141 -6.70 1.33 -1.08
N GLY A 142 -6.29 1.64 0.14
CA GLY A 142 -5.04 2.36 0.38
C GLY A 142 -3.84 1.58 -0.16
N GLU A 143 -2.77 2.32 -0.44
CA GLU A 143 -1.53 1.73 -0.96
C GLU A 143 -0.89 0.80 0.10
N ILE A 144 -0.29 -0.29 -0.37
CA ILE A 144 0.61 -1.15 0.40
C ILE A 144 2.03 -0.73 0.06
N THR A 145 2.79 -0.28 1.05
CA THR A 145 4.22 0.02 0.92
C THR A 145 5.05 -1.21 1.32
N PHE A 146 6.08 -1.53 0.53
CA PHE A 146 7.00 -2.63 0.77
C PHE A 146 8.43 -2.14 0.99
N THR A 147 9.04 -2.50 2.12
CA THR A 147 10.40 -2.11 2.52
C THR A 147 11.38 -3.29 2.55
N LYS A 148 10.91 -4.51 2.30
CA LYS A 148 11.74 -5.71 2.14
C LYS A 148 11.30 -6.48 0.90
N ALA A 149 12.21 -7.24 0.30
CA ALA A 149 11.85 -8.23 -0.71
C ALA A 149 11.13 -9.40 -0.04
N GLY A 150 10.23 -10.06 -0.76
CA GLY A 150 9.43 -11.13 -0.19
C GLY A 150 8.19 -11.44 -1.01
N THR A 151 7.43 -12.42 -0.57
CA THR A 151 6.09 -12.70 -1.09
C THR A 151 5.08 -12.42 0.00
N TYR A 152 4.18 -11.49 -0.26
CA TYR A 152 3.16 -11.01 0.66
C TYR A 152 1.78 -11.48 0.22
N LYS A 153 0.94 -11.85 1.17
CA LYS A 153 -0.44 -12.32 0.95
C LYS A 153 -1.43 -11.46 1.73
N PHE A 154 -2.55 -11.15 1.10
CA PHE A 154 -3.63 -10.39 1.70
C PHE A 154 -4.98 -11.01 1.33
N TYR A 155 -5.94 -10.95 2.25
CA TYR A 155 -7.27 -11.48 2.08
C TYR A 155 -8.28 -10.36 1.84
N LEU A 156 -9.12 -10.52 0.82
CA LEU A 156 -10.17 -9.59 0.46
C LEU A 156 -11.54 -10.24 0.59
N GLU A 157 -12.47 -9.54 1.23
CA GLU A 157 -13.85 -9.99 1.44
C GLU A 157 -14.83 -8.82 1.25
N GLU A 158 -16.07 -9.16 0.92
CA GLU A 158 -17.19 -8.22 0.98
C GLU A 158 -17.87 -8.33 2.35
N LYS A 159 -18.16 -7.18 2.98
CA LYS A 159 -18.98 -7.15 4.20
C LYS A 159 -20.45 -7.34 3.85
N ASP A 160 -21.11 -8.24 4.58
CA ASP A 160 -22.57 -8.33 4.53
C ASP A 160 -23.19 -7.10 5.20
N GLY A 161 -23.77 -6.23 4.38
CA GLY A 161 -24.45 -5.01 4.83
C GLY A 161 -25.92 -5.22 5.17
N GLY A 162 -26.49 -6.41 4.92
CA GLY A 162 -27.89 -6.71 5.19
C GLY A 162 -28.89 -5.92 4.33
N GLU A 163 -28.46 -5.38 3.19
CA GLU A 163 -29.35 -4.61 2.30
C GLU A 163 -30.49 -5.48 1.78
N LYS A 164 -31.72 -5.00 1.95
CA LYS A 164 -32.92 -5.76 1.62
C LYS A 164 -32.96 -6.15 0.14
N GLY A 165 -33.17 -7.44 -0.14
CA GLY A 165 -33.27 -8.00 -1.49
C GLY A 165 -31.92 -8.34 -2.13
N TYR A 166 -30.80 -8.08 -1.46
CA TYR A 166 -29.47 -8.48 -1.92
C TYR A 166 -29.04 -9.80 -1.28
N THR A 167 -28.49 -10.68 -2.11
CA THR A 167 -27.63 -11.80 -1.68
C THR A 167 -26.19 -11.40 -1.94
N TYR A 168 -25.39 -11.41 -0.87
CA TYR A 168 -24.00 -10.97 -0.89
C TYR A 168 -23.04 -12.08 -1.35
N ASP A 169 -21.93 -11.69 -1.97
CA ASP A 169 -20.85 -12.62 -2.32
C ASP A 169 -20.02 -12.94 -1.07
N THR A 170 -20.07 -14.18 -0.60
CA THR A 170 -19.33 -14.63 0.59
C THR A 170 -17.93 -15.17 0.27
N SER A 171 -17.46 -14.97 -0.95
CA SER A 171 -16.16 -15.48 -1.38
C SER A 171 -15.01 -14.71 -0.76
N ARG A 172 -13.96 -15.43 -0.37
CA ARG A 172 -12.68 -14.85 0.03
C ARG A 172 -11.69 -14.88 -1.14
N TRP A 173 -11.05 -13.75 -1.41
CA TRP A 173 -9.98 -13.65 -2.40
C TRP A 173 -8.63 -13.49 -1.70
N MET A 174 -7.58 -14.07 -2.29
CA MET A 174 -6.21 -13.89 -1.85
C MET A 174 -5.44 -13.09 -2.90
N LEU A 175 -4.95 -11.91 -2.52
CA LEU A 175 -3.96 -11.15 -3.27
C LEU A 175 -2.56 -11.64 -2.87
N THR A 176 -1.78 -12.13 -3.82
CA THR A 176 -0.36 -12.46 -3.64
C THR A 176 0.50 -11.44 -4.39
N VAL A 177 1.37 -10.74 -3.67
CA VAL A 177 2.31 -9.74 -4.20
C VAL A 177 3.74 -10.23 -4.00
N LYS A 178 4.48 -10.43 -5.09
CA LYS A 178 5.91 -10.77 -5.06
C LYS A 178 6.74 -9.52 -5.28
N VAL A 179 7.57 -9.18 -4.30
CA VAL A 179 8.48 -8.05 -4.31
C VAL A 179 9.91 -8.54 -4.41
N THR A 180 10.67 -8.01 -5.35
CA THR A 180 12.08 -8.35 -5.58
C THR A 180 12.95 -7.12 -5.37
N ASP A 181 14.15 -7.32 -4.83
CA ASP A 181 15.19 -6.31 -4.80
C ASP A 181 16.08 -6.43 -6.05
N ARG A 182 16.28 -5.31 -6.74
CA ARG A 182 17.26 -5.17 -7.82
C ARG A 182 18.05 -3.90 -7.59
N ASP A 183 19.32 -4.05 -7.25
CA ASP A 183 20.23 -2.92 -6.99
C ASP A 183 19.61 -1.90 -6.02
N SER A 184 19.04 -2.41 -4.93
CA SER A 184 18.45 -1.62 -3.85
C SER A 184 17.19 -0.86 -4.22
N ILE A 185 16.55 -1.28 -5.30
CA ILE A 185 15.24 -0.80 -5.72
C ILE A 185 14.28 -1.97 -5.61
N LEU A 186 13.38 -1.90 -4.62
CA LEU A 186 12.30 -2.86 -4.52
C LEU A 186 11.32 -2.63 -5.65
N THR A 187 10.89 -3.73 -6.27
CA THR A 187 9.91 -3.72 -7.37
C THR A 187 8.87 -4.78 -7.12
N VAL A 188 7.60 -4.46 -7.35
CA VAL A 188 6.53 -5.46 -7.44
C VAL A 188 6.71 -6.22 -8.74
N GLU A 189 7.27 -7.42 -8.67
CA GLU A 189 7.49 -8.28 -9.83
C GLU A 189 6.17 -8.88 -10.33
N LYS A 190 5.28 -9.24 -9.40
CA LYS A 190 3.99 -9.84 -9.73
C LYS A 190 2.96 -9.55 -8.66
N ALA A 191 1.73 -9.26 -9.08
CA ALA A 191 0.55 -9.29 -8.24
C ALA A 191 -0.51 -10.19 -8.89
N ALA A 192 -1.19 -11.00 -8.09
CA ALA A 192 -2.27 -11.87 -8.58
C ALA A 192 -3.34 -12.05 -7.53
N TYR A 193 -4.60 -12.00 -7.96
CA TYR A 193 -5.78 -12.29 -7.18
C TYR A 193 -6.24 -13.71 -7.47
N THR A 194 -6.43 -14.52 -6.44
CA THR A 194 -6.95 -15.88 -6.56
C THR A 194 -8.17 -16.04 -5.67
N LYS A 195 -9.27 -16.53 -6.21
CA LYS A 195 -10.49 -16.79 -5.44
C LYS A 195 -10.32 -18.12 -4.68
N ILE A 196 -10.31 -18.05 -3.35
CA ILE A 196 -10.01 -19.20 -2.49
C ILE A 196 -11.03 -20.32 -2.72
N GLY A 197 -10.53 -21.56 -2.76
CA GLY A 197 -11.35 -22.74 -3.04
C GLY A 197 -11.69 -22.96 -4.52
N THR A 198 -11.13 -22.14 -5.43
CA THR A 198 -11.34 -22.28 -6.88
C THR A 198 -10.03 -22.12 -7.67
N LEU A 199 -10.08 -22.39 -8.98
CA LEU A 199 -8.98 -22.07 -9.92
C LEU A 199 -9.11 -20.69 -10.56
N THR A 200 -10.06 -19.87 -10.11
CA THR A 200 -10.30 -18.53 -10.67
C THR A 200 -9.20 -17.58 -10.20
N SER A 201 -8.56 -16.90 -11.15
CA SER A 201 -7.56 -15.88 -10.87
C SER A 201 -7.72 -14.68 -11.80
N ASN A 202 -7.22 -13.54 -11.34
CA ASN A 202 -7.26 -12.26 -12.05
C ASN A 202 -5.97 -11.47 -11.71
N ALA A 203 -5.49 -10.63 -12.63
CA ALA A 203 -4.30 -9.80 -12.41
C ALA A 203 -4.62 -8.36 -11.98
N GLU A 204 -5.86 -7.91 -12.18
CA GLU A 204 -6.29 -6.52 -12.02
C GLU A 204 -7.08 -6.28 -10.74
N ALA A 205 -8.01 -7.19 -10.38
CA ALA A 205 -8.87 -7.01 -9.22
C ALA A 205 -9.44 -8.32 -8.66
N ALA A 206 -9.82 -8.32 -7.38
CA ALA A 206 -10.74 -9.32 -6.83
C ALA A 206 -12.18 -8.99 -7.24
N GLU A 207 -12.91 -9.99 -7.76
CA GLU A 207 -14.26 -9.80 -8.29
C GLU A 207 -15.33 -10.36 -7.33
N PHE A 208 -16.29 -9.49 -6.96
CA PHE A 208 -17.42 -9.83 -6.10
C PHE A 208 -18.73 -9.62 -6.85
N GLN A 209 -19.64 -10.60 -6.77
CA GLN A 209 -20.93 -10.55 -7.47
C GLN A 209 -22.09 -10.72 -6.50
N ASN A 210 -22.87 -9.66 -6.31
CA ASN A 210 -24.14 -9.76 -5.60
C ASN A 210 -25.26 -10.14 -6.56
N LYS A 211 -26.36 -10.62 -5.98
CA LYS A 211 -27.61 -10.81 -6.69
C LYS A 211 -28.72 -10.01 -6.02
N TYR A 212 -29.42 -9.19 -6.79
CA TYR A 212 -30.64 -8.53 -6.34
C TYR A 212 -31.88 -9.32 -6.79
N THR A 213 -32.82 -9.51 -5.88
CA THR A 213 -34.14 -10.11 -6.17
C THR A 213 -35.21 -9.20 -5.58
N ALA A 214 -36.12 -8.72 -6.43
CA ALA A 214 -37.21 -7.89 -5.96
C ALA A 214 -38.18 -8.72 -5.10
N ASP A 215 -38.57 -8.18 -3.95
CA ASP A 215 -39.68 -8.74 -3.18
C ASP A 215 -40.92 -8.67 -4.07
N LYS A 216 -41.42 -9.84 -4.50
CA LYS A 216 -42.75 -9.94 -5.11
C LYS A 216 -43.77 -9.63 -4.02
N THR A 217 -44.04 -8.35 -3.85
CA THR A 217 -45.24 -7.91 -3.15
C THR A 217 -46.38 -8.41 -4.02
N THR A 218 -47.05 -9.48 -3.61
CA THR A 218 -48.33 -9.89 -4.17
C THR A 218 -49.26 -8.71 -3.98
N GLY A 219 -49.41 -7.91 -5.03
CA GLY A 219 -50.42 -6.87 -5.11
C GLY A 219 -51.78 -7.55 -5.04
N THR A 220 -52.31 -7.70 -3.83
CA THR A 220 -53.74 -7.92 -3.64
C THR A 220 -54.40 -6.64 -4.11
N THR A 221 -54.83 -6.63 -5.37
CA THR A 221 -55.70 -5.59 -5.92
C THR A 221 -57.01 -5.65 -5.14
N THR A 222 -57.12 -4.89 -4.05
CA THR A 222 -58.40 -4.63 -3.40
C THR A 222 -59.20 -3.74 -4.34
N THR A 223 -59.98 -4.37 -5.22
CA THR A 223 -61.03 -3.69 -5.97
C THR A 223 -62.07 -3.19 -4.98
N THR A 224 -61.97 -1.94 -4.56
CA THR A 224 -63.06 -1.23 -3.90
C THR A 224 -64.14 -0.98 -4.95
N LYS A 225 -65.07 -1.94 -5.11
CA LYS A 225 -66.36 -1.68 -5.75
C LYS A 225 -67.09 -0.63 -4.91
N LYS A 226 -67.07 0.61 -5.38
CA LYS A 226 -67.94 1.69 -4.90
C LYS A 226 -69.42 1.29 -5.11
N PRO A 227 -70.24 1.16 -4.06
CA PRO A 227 -71.68 1.09 -4.25
C PRO A 227 -72.16 2.50 -4.58
N THR A 228 -72.70 2.72 -5.78
CA THR A 228 -73.37 3.99 -6.10
C THR A 228 -74.86 3.71 -6.25
N THR A 229 -75.61 4.05 -5.22
CA THR A 229 -77.06 4.14 -5.18
C THR A 229 -77.54 5.35 -5.97
N THR A 230 -78.57 5.12 -6.78
CA THR A 230 -79.33 6.14 -7.51
C THR A 230 -80.13 7.00 -6.55
N ALA A 231 -79.90 8.32 -6.54
CA ALA A 231 -80.84 9.29 -5.98
C ALA A 231 -80.89 10.55 -6.86
N ARG A 232 -82.05 10.72 -7.50
CA ARG A 232 -82.46 11.83 -8.35
C ARG A 232 -82.67 13.06 -7.47
N LYS A 233 -82.03 14.20 -7.80
CA LYS A 233 -82.38 15.51 -7.22
C LYS A 233 -82.62 16.53 -8.35
N VAL A 234 -83.76 17.18 -8.23
CA VAL A 234 -84.44 18.07 -9.19
C VAL A 234 -83.64 19.37 -9.41
N LYS A 235 -83.80 19.98 -10.58
CA LYS A 235 -83.15 21.23 -11.01
C LYS A 235 -84.16 22.37 -11.12
N THR A 236 -83.90 23.47 -10.42
CA THR A 236 -84.40 24.84 -10.63
C THR A 236 -83.41 25.78 -9.90
N GLY A 237 -82.78 26.82 -10.45
CA GLY A 237 -82.70 27.42 -11.78
C GLY A 237 -81.55 28.46 -11.77
N ASP A 238 -80.99 28.73 -12.96
CA ASP A 238 -80.32 29.94 -13.47
C ASP A 238 -79.13 30.59 -12.70
N THR A 239 -78.00 31.01 -13.29
CA THR A 239 -77.45 31.15 -14.66
C THR A 239 -75.90 31.24 -14.53
N ALA A 240 -75.14 30.44 -15.29
CA ALA A 240 -74.28 30.84 -16.42
C ALA A 240 -72.80 31.22 -16.11
N ASN A 241 -71.89 30.43 -16.71
CA ASN A 241 -70.50 30.72 -17.16
C ASN A 241 -69.41 30.99 -16.10
N ALA A 242 -68.12 30.63 -16.24
CA ALA A 242 -67.34 29.86 -17.21
C ALA A 242 -65.83 29.95 -16.79
N ILE A 243 -65.14 28.81 -16.62
CA ILE A 243 -63.68 28.53 -16.83
C ILE A 243 -62.63 29.25 -15.92
N PRO A 244 -61.30 28.93 -15.98
CA PRO A 244 -60.54 28.24 -14.93
C PRO A 244 -59.41 29.11 -14.32
N TRP A 245 -58.75 28.63 -13.25
CA TRP A 245 -57.50 29.22 -12.76
C TRP A 245 -56.54 28.07 -12.43
N LEU A 246 -55.23 28.10 -12.67
CA LEU A 246 -54.33 28.77 -13.59
C LEU A 246 -53.00 28.04 -13.33
N ALA A 247 -52.29 27.62 -14.38
CA ALA A 247 -50.93 27.10 -14.27
C ALA A 247 -49.95 28.26 -13.97
N LEU A 248 -48.95 28.03 -13.12
CA LEU A 248 -47.82 28.95 -12.96
C LEU A 248 -46.50 28.17 -13.01
N MET A 249 -45.92 28.17 -14.21
CA MET A 249 -44.48 28.09 -14.43
C MET A 249 -43.87 29.48 -14.18
N THR A 250 -42.72 29.55 -13.52
CA THR A 250 -41.76 30.61 -13.78
C THR A 250 -40.37 30.01 -13.95
N ALA A 251 -39.78 30.29 -15.10
CA ALA A 251 -38.35 30.21 -15.38
C ALA A 251 -37.74 31.60 -15.13
N SER A 252 -36.49 31.66 -14.68
CA SER A 252 -35.49 32.74 -14.90
C SER A 252 -34.21 32.41 -14.13
N VAL A 253 -32.96 32.75 -14.49
CA VAL A 253 -32.25 33.21 -15.70
C VAL A 253 -30.75 33.00 -15.38
N LEU A 254 -29.95 32.67 -16.40
CA LEU A 254 -28.48 32.64 -16.41
C LEU A 254 -27.86 34.04 -16.21
N THR A 255 -26.79 34.15 -15.41
CA THR A 255 -25.67 35.06 -15.69
C THR A 255 -24.36 34.42 -15.27
N GLY A 256 -23.49 34.16 -16.24
CA GLY A 256 -22.08 33.88 -16.01
C GLY A 256 -21.28 35.17 -15.86
N ALA A 257 -20.22 35.11 -15.06
CA ALA A 257 -19.06 35.99 -15.15
C ALA A 257 -17.87 35.27 -14.49
N GLY A 258 -16.97 34.76 -15.32
CA GLY A 258 -15.60 34.48 -14.88
C GLY A 258 -14.79 35.77 -14.92
N ILE A 259 -13.84 35.95 -13.99
CA ILE A 259 -12.60 36.71 -14.19
C ILE A 259 -11.54 36.14 -13.24
N MET A 260 -10.34 35.97 -13.82
CA MET A 260 -9.06 35.59 -13.23
C MET A 260 -8.72 36.22 -11.87
N SER A 261 -7.93 35.51 -11.07
CA SER A 261 -6.75 36.14 -10.45
C SER A 261 -5.55 35.18 -10.43
N ARG A 262 -4.45 35.68 -10.97
CA ARG A 262 -3.12 35.07 -11.03
C ARG A 262 -2.21 35.84 -10.06
N ILE A 263 -1.36 35.09 -9.35
CA ILE A 263 0.02 35.41 -8.94
C ILE A 263 0.22 36.40 -7.76
N ARG A 264 0.89 35.91 -6.69
CA ARG A 264 2.26 36.38 -6.35
C ARG A 264 3.01 35.45 -5.37
N LYS A 265 4.14 34.94 -5.84
CA LYS A 265 5.29 34.48 -5.02
C LYS A 265 5.71 35.58 -4.05
N LYS A 266 6.10 35.20 -2.83
CA LYS A 266 6.89 36.04 -1.93
C LYS A 266 8.17 35.28 -1.56
N ASN A 267 9.30 35.79 -2.04
CA ASN A 267 10.63 35.50 -1.50
C ASN A 267 10.90 36.50 -0.36
N HIS A 268 11.46 36.03 0.75
CA HIS A 268 12.38 36.75 1.64
C HIS A 268 13.32 35.67 2.19
N ARG A 269 14.59 35.68 1.78
CA ARG A 269 15.74 36.43 2.32
C ARG A 269 16.47 35.57 3.35
#